data_AF-A0A2G9TBE6-F1
#
_entry.id   AF-A0A2G9TBE6-F1
#
_cell.length_a   1.000
_cell.length_b   1.000
_cell.length_c   1.000
_cell.angle_alpha   90.00
_cell.angle_beta   90.00
_cell.angle_gamma   90.00
#
_symmetry.space_group_name_H-M   'P 1'
#
loop_
_entity.id
_entity.type
_entity.pdbx_description
1 polymer ?
#
loop_
_entity_poly.entity_id
_entity_poly.type
_entity_poly.pdbx_seq_one_letter_code
_entity_poly.pdbx_strand_id
1 'polypeptide(L)' 'MLTFGKLSFFHFCVYFVVQTIGAFVGAAAAYGLYYDQFVNYEGNEHKIIGHKGTARCFCSFPDPHLSNLTCFFDQ' A
#
# COMPACT_ATOMS: atom_id res chain seq x y z
N MET A 1 8.44 12.56 15.20
CA MET A 1 8.77 12.13 16.58
C MET A 1 10.26 11.93 16.77
N LEU A 2 10.94 11.17 15.91
CA LEU A 2 12.40 11.01 15.97
C LEU A 2 13.15 12.36 15.81
N THR A 3 12.87 13.13 14.76
CA THR A 3 13.52 14.42 14.46
C THR A 3 13.29 15.50 15.53
N PHE A 4 12.12 15.49 16.18
CA PHE A 4 11.79 16.38 17.29
C PHE A 4 12.33 15.88 18.65
N GLY A 5 13.16 14.82 18.68
CA GLY A 5 13.75 14.27 19.90
C GLY A 5 12.78 13.54 20.83
N LYS A 6 11.56 13.24 20.36
CA LYS A 6 10.49 12.61 21.16
C LYS A 6 10.46 11.07 21.06
N LEU A 7 11.33 10.47 20.24
CA LEU A 7 11.43 9.02 20.07
C LEU A 7 12.90 8.64 19.88
N SER A 8 13.38 7.65 20.64
CA SER A 8 14.74 7.11 20.45
C SER A 8 14.85 6.41 19.08
N PHE A 9 16.04 6.48 18.46
CA PHE A 9 16.32 5.86 17.17
C PHE A 9 16.05 4.35 17.18
N PHE A 10 16.43 3.64 18.24
CA PHE A 10 16.18 2.20 18.34
C PHE A 10 14.69 1.88 18.35
N HIS A 11 13.89 2.64 19.10
CA HIS A 11 12.43 2.50 19.07
C HIS A 11 11.89 2.79 17.67
N PHE A 12 12.33 3.86 17.01
CA PHE A 12 11.92 4.17 15.65
C PHE A 12 12.10 2.96 14.70
N CYS A 13 13.26 2.29 14.73
CA CYS A 13 13.50 1.10 13.92
C CYS A 13 12.53 -0.05 14.24
N VAL A 14 12.25 -0.31 15.51
CA VAL A 14 11.26 -1.32 15.93
C VAL A 14 9.86 -0.96 15.43
N TYR A 15 9.43 0.30 15.61
CA TYR A 15 8.15 0.79 15.12
C TYR A 15 8.02 0.63 13.60
N PHE A 16 9.05 1.00 12.84
CA PHE A 16 9.08 0.85 11.38
C PHE A 16 8.88 -0.62 10.95
N VAL A 17 9.61 -1.56 11.57
CA VAL A 17 9.51 -2.99 11.22
C VAL A 17 8.13 -3.54 11.56
N VAL A 18 7.64 -3.30 12.78
CA VAL A 18 6.34 -3.82 13.23
C VAL A 18 5.19 -3.23 12.44
N GLN A 19 5.22 -1.93 12.13
CA GLN A 19 4.21 -1.28 11.30
C GLN A 19 4.21 -1.83 9.87
N THR A 20 5.38 -2.04 9.28
CA THR A 20 5.49 -2.62 7.92
C THR A 20 4.93 -4.05 7.87
N ILE A 21 5.27 -4.89 8.87
CA ILE A 21 4.73 -6.25 8.98
C ILE A 21 3.21 -6.20 9.22
N GLY A 22 2.75 -5.32 10.11
CA GLY A 22 1.33 -5.15 10.41
C GLY A 22 0.53 -4.72 9.19
N ALA A 23 1.05 -3.78 8.40
CA ALA A 23 0.42 -3.35 7.14
C ALA A 23 0.35 -4.49 6.12
N PHE A 24 1.43 -5.28 5.98
CA PHE A 24 1.46 -6.45 5.10
C PHE A 24 0.43 -7.52 5.50
N VAL A 25 0.39 -7.89 6.79
CA VAL A 25 -0.58 -8.86 7.31
C VAL A 25 -2.01 -8.33 7.19
N GLY A 26 -2.22 -7.04 7.45
CA GLY A 26 -3.51 -6.37 7.27
C GLY A 26 -3.99 -6.40 5.82
N ALA A 27 -3.10 -6.15 4.86
CA ALA A 27 -3.40 -6.25 3.43
C ALA A 27 -3.76 -7.69 3.03
N ALA A 28 -3.01 -8.69 3.52
CA ALA A 28 -3.31 -10.10 3.27
C ALA A 28 -4.67 -10.53 3.87
N ALA A 29 -4.98 -10.07 5.09
CA ALA A 29 -6.27 -10.33 5.73
C ALA A 29 -7.43 -9.66 4.97
N ALA A 30 -7.25 -8.42 4.52
CA ALA A 30 -8.24 -7.73 3.68
C ALA A 30 -8.44 -8.47 2.35
N TYR A 31 -7.37 -8.88 1.67
CA TYR A 31 -7.49 -9.69 0.45
C TYR A 31 -8.25 -10.99 0.71
N GLY A 32 -7.93 -11.70 1.79
CA GLY A 32 -8.63 -12.93 2.18
C GLY A 32 -10.13 -12.70 2.46
N LEU A 33 -10.48 -11.63 3.17
CA LEU A 33 -11.88 -11.28 3.46
C LEU A 33 -12.69 -11.00 2.20
N TYR A 34 -12.08 -10.35 1.21
CA TYR A 34 -12.71 -9.96 -0.05
C TYR A 34 -12.39 -10.91 -1.21
N TYR A 35 -11.86 -12.12 -0.93
CA TYR A 35 -11.28 -13.01 -1.93
C TYR A 35 -12.26 -13.33 -3.07
N ASP A 36 -13.48 -13.76 -2.73
CA ASP A 36 -14.50 -14.10 -3.73
C ASP A 36 -14.92 -12.88 -4.57
N GLN A 37 -14.90 -11.68 -3.97
CA GLN A 37 -15.23 -10.44 -4.67
C GLN A 37 -14.13 -10.05 -5.66
N PHE A 38 -12.85 -10.20 -5.27
CA PHE A 38 -11.71 -9.99 -6.16
C PHE A 38 -11.75 -10.97 -7.33
N VAL A 39 -11.88 -12.27 -7.05
CA VAL A 39 -11.93 -13.31 -8.10
C VAL A 39 -13.10 -13.08 -9.07
N ASN A 40 -14.28 -12.74 -8.56
CA ASN A 40 -15.45 -12.46 -9.42
C ASN A 40 -15.27 -11.18 -10.28
N TYR A 41 -14.68 -10.12 -9.71
CA TYR A 41 -14.47 -8.86 -10.41
C TYR A 41 -13.38 -8.96 -11.49
N GLU A 42 -12.23 -9.54 -11.12
CA GLU A 42 -11.04 -9.70 -11.95
C GLU A 42 -11.22 -10.77 -13.04
N GLY A 43 -11.98 -11.84 -12.76
CA GLY A 43 -12.06 -13.00 -13.63
C GLY A 43 -10.77 -13.84 -13.54
N ASN A 44 -10.18 -14.18 -14.70
CA ASN A 44 -8.96 -15.00 -14.76
C ASN A 44 -7.65 -14.17 -14.73
N GLU A 45 -7.72 -12.85 -14.52
CA GLU A 45 -6.57 -11.96 -14.70
C GLU A 45 -6.35 -11.05 -13.48
N HIS A 46 -5.20 -11.16 -12.83
CA HIS A 46 -4.77 -10.20 -11.81
C HIS A 46 -4.02 -9.04 -12.47
N LYS A 47 -4.66 -7.87 -12.53
CA LYS A 47 -4.12 -6.68 -13.19
C LYS A 47 -3.75 -5.59 -12.18
N ILE A 48 -2.59 -4.96 -12.39
CA ILE A 48 -2.15 -3.83 -11.56
C ILE A 48 -2.88 -2.55 -11.98
N ILE A 49 -2.99 -2.29 -13.29
CA ILE A 49 -3.56 -1.08 -13.88
C ILE A 49 -4.58 -1.48 -14.97
N GLY A 50 -5.64 -0.67 -15.13
CA GLY A 50 -6.65 -0.84 -16.19
C GLY A 50 -8.08 -0.90 -15.62
N HIS A 51 -9.06 -1.15 -16.49
CA HIS A 51 -10.50 -1.16 -16.14
C HIS A 51 -10.86 -2.16 -15.02
N LYS A 52 -10.04 -3.20 -14.81
CA LYS A 52 -10.19 -4.18 -13.74
C LYS A 52 -8.95 -4.30 -12.86
N GLY A 53 -8.12 -3.24 -12.79
CA GLY A 53 -6.92 -3.25 -11.96
C GLY A 53 -7.27 -3.06 -10.48
N THR A 54 -6.95 -4.03 -9.63
CA THR A 54 -7.34 -4.01 -8.20
C THR A 54 -6.20 -3.64 -7.26
N ALA A 55 -4.97 -3.51 -7.77
CA ALA A 55 -3.80 -3.18 -6.94
C ALA A 55 -3.96 -1.86 -6.17
N ARG A 56 -4.74 -0.90 -6.69
CA ARG A 56 -5.07 0.37 -6.03
C ARG A 56 -5.84 0.20 -4.70
N CYS A 57 -6.41 -0.97 -4.42
CA CYS A 57 -7.02 -1.28 -3.13
C CYS A 57 -5.98 -1.46 -2.00
N PHE A 58 -4.72 -1.74 -2.33
CA PHE A 58 -3.66 -2.05 -1.35
C PHE A 58 -2.58 -0.98 -1.28
N CYS A 59 -2.28 -0.31 -2.39
CA CYS A 59 -1.33 0.80 -2.42
C CYS A 59 -1.71 1.86 -3.45
N SER A 60 -1.19 3.07 -3.25
CA SER A 60 -1.43 4.19 -4.14
C SER A 60 -0.61 4.05 -5.42
N PHE A 61 -1.26 4.28 -6.57
CA PHE A 61 -0.61 4.38 -7.87
C PHE A 61 -0.88 5.76 -8.45
N PRO A 62 0.12 6.46 -9.00
CA PRO A 62 -0.10 7.72 -9.70
C PRO A 62 -0.85 7.47 -11.01
N ASP A 63 -1.57 8.49 -11.48
CA ASP A 63 -2.20 8.40 -12.79
C ASP A 63 -1.17 8.47 -13.93
N PRO A 64 -1.41 7.80 -15.08
CA PRO A 64 -0.38 7.63 -16.12
C PRO A 64 0.17 8.91 -16.75
N HIS A 65 -0.55 10.03 -16.59
CA HIS A 65 -0.16 11.33 -17.13
C HIS A 65 0.72 12.15 -16.16
N LEU A 66 0.87 11.70 -14.90
CA LEU A 66 1.65 12.39 -13.88
C LEU A 66 3.11 11.94 -13.91
N SER A 67 4.02 12.91 -13.82
CA SER A 67 5.46 12.62 -13.72
C SER A 67 5.83 12.26 -12.28
N ASN A 68 6.89 11.45 -12.10
CA ASN A 68 7.43 11.13 -10.78
C ASN A 68 7.87 12.39 -10.00
N LEU A 69 8.34 13.43 -10.70
CA LEU A 69 8.74 14.69 -10.08
C LEU A 69 7.51 15.42 -9.50
N THR A 70 6.42 15.47 -10.26
CA THR A 70 5.15 16.04 -9.76
C THR A 70 4.65 15.26 -8.55
N CYS A 71 4.68 13.93 -8.60
CA CYS A 71 4.24 13.09 -7.48
C CYS A 71 5.10 13.29 -6.22
N PHE A 72 6.42 13.48 -6.38
CA PHE A 72 7.32 13.72 -5.26
C PHE A 72 7.01 15.02 -4.49
N PHE A 73 6.60 16.07 -5.19
CA PHE A 73 6.24 17.34 -4.55
C PHE A 73 4.78 17.38 -4.03
N ASP A 74 3.93 16.45 -4.47
CA ASP A 74 2.53 16.34 -4.01
C ASP A 74 2.39 15.59 -2.68
N GLN A 75 3.26 14.61 -2.41
CA GLN A 75 3.24 13.73 -1.23
C GLN A 75 3.76 14.40 0.05
#